data_AF-A0A9D3Z239-F1
#
_entry.id   AF-A0A9D3Z239-F1
#
_cell.length_a   1.000
_cell.length_b   1.000
_cell.length_c   1.000
_cell.angle_alpha   90.00
_cell.angle_beta   90.00
_cell.angle_gamma   90.00
#
_symmetry.space_group_name_H-M   'P 1'
#
loop_
_entity.id
_entity.type
_entity.pdbx_description
1 polymer ?
#
loop_
_entity_poly.entity_id
_entity_poly.type
_entity_poly.pdbx_seq_one_letter_code
_entity_poly.pdbx_strand_id
1 'polypeptide(L)'
;MCRAPKPWFNENILDLKRKTRKLERMWRKYKQPDLYELFKIARNKYTFELNAEKQRSLSQKVIDFHGGSKKLYKFVSELTGKNTDNPMPEGESDAG
;
A
#
# COMPACT_ATOMS: atom_id res chain seq x y z
N MET A 1 -5.85 -7.16 -19.67
CA MET A 1 -4.90 -7.55 -18.61
C MET A 1 -5.52 -7.27 -17.25
N CYS A 2 -5.89 -8.29 -16.48
CA CYS A 2 -6.36 -8.14 -15.11
C CYS A 2 -5.19 -7.75 -14.22
N ARG A 3 -5.26 -6.59 -13.54
CA ARG A 3 -4.26 -6.21 -12.53
C ARG A 3 -4.25 -7.28 -11.43
N ALA A 4 -3.08 -7.83 -11.13
CA ALA A 4 -2.93 -8.76 -10.01
C ALA A 4 -3.49 -8.13 -8.73
N PRO A 5 -4.28 -8.88 -7.93
CA PRO A 5 -4.84 -8.37 -6.68
C PRO A 5 -3.69 -7.95 -5.76
N LYS A 6 -3.78 -6.71 -5.26
CA LYS A 6 -2.77 -6.17 -4.35
C LYS A 6 -2.89 -6.90 -3.00
N PRO A 7 -1.78 -7.40 -2.43
CA PRO A 7 -1.82 -8.23 -1.23
C PRO A 7 -2.38 -7.48 0.00
N TRP A 8 -2.20 -6.16 0.06
CA TRP A 8 -2.72 -5.31 1.13
C TRP A 8 -4.16 -4.83 0.93
N PHE A 9 -4.87 -5.31 -0.09
CA PHE A 9 -6.23 -4.88 -0.40
C PHE A 9 -7.23 -5.98 -0.07
N ASN A 10 -7.65 -6.03 1.20
CA ASN A 10 -8.58 -7.01 1.75
C ASN A 10 -10.04 -6.50 1.78
N GLU A 11 -10.98 -7.35 2.20
CA GLU A 11 -12.42 -7.00 2.23
C GLU A 11 -12.72 -5.84 3.17
N ASN A 12 -12.00 -5.72 4.30
CA ASN A 12 -12.16 -4.59 5.23
C ASN A 12 -11.81 -3.25 4.57
N ILE A 13 -10.69 -3.19 3.83
CA ILE A 13 -10.31 -2.01 3.06
C ILE A 13 -11.33 -1.72 1.95
N LEU A 14 -11.87 -2.76 1.30
CA LEU A 14 -12.90 -2.62 0.28
C LEU A 14 -14.20 -2.03 0.87
N ASP A 15 -14.61 -2.48 2.04
CA ASP A 15 -15.78 -1.99 2.74
C ASP A 15 -15.61 -0.54 3.21
N LEU A 16 -14.44 -0.19 3.75
CA LEU A 16 -14.12 1.21 4.06
C LEU A 16 -14.19 2.09 2.82
N LYS A 17 -13.64 1.63 1.69
CA LYS A 17 -13.72 2.33 0.40
C LYS A 17 -15.17 2.50 -0.07
N ARG A 18 -16.01 1.46 0.04
CA ARG A 18 -17.44 1.52 -0.30
C ARG A 18 -18.17 2.54 0.57
N LYS A 19 -17.94 2.53 1.90
CA LYS A 19 -18.51 3.48 2.86
C LYS A 19 -18.12 4.92 2.54
N THR A 20 -16.83 5.17 2.30
CA THR A 20 -16.32 6.51 1.93
C THR A 20 -16.97 7.01 0.64
N ARG A 21 -17.07 6.17 -0.41
CA ARG A 21 -17.74 6.53 -1.67
C ARG A 21 -19.23 6.81 -1.50
N LYS A 22 -19.91 6.06 -0.63
CA LYS A 22 -21.34 6.30 -0.32
C LYS A 22 -21.52 7.69 0.30
N LEU A 23 -20.74 8.02 1.33
CA LEU A 23 -20.79 9.33 1.99
C LEU A 23 -20.38 10.47 1.07
N GLU A 24 -19.37 10.26 0.23
CA GLU A 24 -18.96 11.24 -0.78
C GLU A 24 -20.11 11.55 -1.75
N ARG A 25 -20.80 10.52 -2.26
CA ARG A 25 -21.97 10.70 -3.15
C ARG A 25 -23.09 11.45 -2.44
N MET A 26 -23.36 11.14 -1.17
CA MET A 26 -24.37 11.85 -0.38
C MET A 26 -23.98 13.32 -0.17
N TRP A 27 -22.74 13.60 0.24
CA TRP A 27 -22.26 14.96 0.39
C TRP A 27 -22.32 15.74 -0.93
N ARG A 28 -21.89 15.16 -2.06
CA ARG A 28 -21.98 15.83 -3.37
C ARG A 28 -23.42 16.13 -3.79
N LYS A 29 -24.37 15.27 -3.40
CA LYS A 29 -25.80 15.43 -3.71
C LYS A 29 -26.48 16.49 -2.84
N TYR A 30 -26.28 16.43 -1.53
CA TYR A 30 -27.03 17.26 -0.57
C TYR A 30 -26.25 18.49 -0.07
N LYS A 31 -24.93 18.51 -0.22
CA LYS A 31 -24.01 19.59 0.16
C LYS A 31 -24.12 20.06 1.62
N GLN A 32 -24.56 19.18 2.52
CA GLN A 32 -24.67 19.48 3.94
C GLN A 32 -23.30 19.39 4.66
N PRO A 33 -23.00 20.29 5.62
CA PRO A 33 -21.77 20.25 6.40
C PRO A 33 -21.60 18.95 7.20
N ASP A 34 -22.66 18.41 7.79
CA ASP A 34 -22.59 17.17 8.59
C ASP A 34 -22.16 15.98 7.73
N LEU A 35 -22.67 15.89 6.49
CA LEU A 35 -22.26 14.87 5.52
C LEU A 35 -20.80 15.03 5.10
N TYR A 36 -20.29 16.26 5.05
CA TYR A 36 -18.89 16.53 4.76
C TYR A 36 -17.98 16.03 5.89
N GLU A 37 -18.32 16.30 7.15
CA GLU A 37 -17.54 15.81 8.28
C GLU A 37 -17.57 14.27 8.36
N LEU A 38 -18.73 13.64 8.13
CA LEU A 38 -18.82 12.18 8.04
C LEU A 38 -17.95 11.62 6.90
N PHE A 39 -17.98 12.24 5.72
CA PHE A 39 -17.12 11.86 4.60
C PHE A 39 -15.63 11.99 4.96
N LYS A 40 -15.23 13.09 5.60
CA LYS A 40 -13.85 13.36 6.01
C LYS A 40 -13.36 12.31 7.01
N ILE A 41 -14.16 11.98 8.02
CA ILE A 41 -13.86 10.91 9.00
C ILE A 41 -13.68 9.56 8.28
N ALA A 42 -14.62 9.19 7.40
CA ALA A 42 -14.56 7.94 6.65
C ALA A 42 -13.33 7.89 5.72
N ARG A 43 -13.00 8.99 5.05
CA ARG A 43 -11.82 9.13 4.20
C ARG A 43 -10.54 8.95 4.99
N ASN A 44 -10.42 9.61 6.14
CA ASN A 44 -9.24 9.52 7.00
C ASN A 44 -9.06 8.09 7.52
N LYS A 45 -10.14 7.44 7.97
CA LYS A 45 -10.12 6.04 8.41
C LYS A 45 -9.68 5.11 7.27
N TYR A 46 -10.25 5.25 6.08
CA TYR A 46 -9.85 4.45 4.92
C TYR A 46 -8.35 4.62 4.58
N THR A 47 -7.85 5.85 4.55
CA THR A 47 -6.44 6.12 4.25
C THR A 47 -5.51 5.54 5.32
N PHE A 48 -5.86 5.68 6.59
CA PHE A 48 -5.10 5.13 7.71
C PHE A 48 -4.99 3.60 7.62
N GLU A 49 -6.13 2.92 7.51
CA GLU A 49 -6.19 1.45 7.43
C GLU A 49 -5.47 0.91 6.18
N LEU A 50 -5.63 1.59 5.04
CA LEU A 50 -4.94 1.21 3.81
C LEU A 50 -3.41 1.29 3.96
N ASN A 51 -2.92 2.31 4.65
CA ASN A 51 -1.48 2.48 4.87
C ASN A 51 -0.94 1.48 5.91
N ALA A 52 -1.70 1.24 6.98
CA ALA A 52 -1.36 0.22 7.97
C ALA A 52 -1.29 -1.17 7.34
N GLU A 53 -2.26 -1.54 6.52
CA GLU A 53 -2.29 -2.86 5.87
C GLU A 53 -1.19 -3.02 4.82
N LYS A 54 -0.88 -1.95 4.08
CA LYS A 54 0.30 -1.91 3.20
C LYS A 54 1.57 -2.17 3.99
N GLN A 55 1.79 -1.42 5.06
CA GLN A 55 2.98 -1.57 5.89
C GLN A 55 3.09 -2.98 6.45
N ARG A 56 2.00 -3.52 7.03
CA ARG A 56 1.94 -4.89 7.54
C ARG A 56 2.28 -5.92 6.46
N SER A 57 1.64 -5.85 5.30
CA SER A 57 1.86 -6.79 4.19
C SER A 57 3.30 -6.74 3.67
N LEU A 58 3.88 -5.53 3.58
CA LEU A 58 5.26 -5.36 3.12
C LEU A 58 6.25 -5.86 4.16
N SER A 59 6.08 -5.50 5.44
CA SER A 59 6.93 -5.98 6.53
C SER A 59 6.91 -7.50 6.63
N GLN A 60 5.74 -8.13 6.50
CA GLN A 60 5.64 -9.59 6.50
C GLN A 60 6.43 -10.21 5.35
N LYS A 61 6.28 -9.68 4.14
CA LYS A 61 7.06 -10.16 2.98
C LYS A 61 8.56 -10.02 3.19
N VAL A 62 9.02 -8.94 3.81
CA VAL A 62 10.45 -8.74 4.13
C VAL A 62 10.95 -9.81 5.12
N ILE A 63 10.16 -10.12 6.14
CA ILE A 63 10.46 -11.19 7.11
C ILE A 63 10.51 -12.56 6.41
N ASP A 64 9.51 -12.85 5.56
CA ASP A 64 9.41 -14.12 4.83
C ASP A 64 10.61 -14.39 3.89
N PHE A 65 11.34 -13.34 3.48
CA PHE A 65 12.52 -13.48 2.64
C PHE A 65 13.76 -14.05 3.36
N HIS A 66 13.74 -14.25 4.69
CA HIS A 66 14.75 -14.98 5.50
C HIS A 66 16.11 -15.23 4.82
N GLY A 67 16.94 -14.18 4.68
CA GLY A 67 18.32 -14.29 4.18
C GLY A 67 18.53 -14.23 2.66
N GLY A 68 17.46 -14.19 1.86
CA GLY A 68 17.53 -14.08 0.40
C GLY A 68 17.62 -12.63 -0.09
N SER A 69 18.77 -11.97 0.11
CA SER A 69 19.01 -10.58 -0.32
C SER A 69 18.64 -10.31 -1.78
N LYS A 70 18.97 -11.20 -2.73
CA LYS A 70 18.56 -11.08 -4.15
C LYS A 70 17.04 -10.99 -4.35
N LYS A 71 16.26 -11.74 -3.57
CA LYS A 71 14.79 -11.74 -3.65
C LYS A 71 14.20 -10.44 -3.10
N LEU A 72 14.79 -9.92 -2.02
CA LEU A 72 14.43 -8.62 -1.45
C LEU A 72 14.68 -7.47 -2.44
N TYR A 73 15.87 -7.44 -3.07
CA TYR A 73 16.20 -6.42 -4.08
C TYR A 73 15.25 -6.47 -5.28
N LYS A 74 14.94 -7.67 -5.78
CA LYS A 74 13.94 -7.85 -6.85
C LYS A 74 12.56 -7.34 -6.42
N PHE A 75 12.12 -7.68 -5.21
CA PHE A 75 10.84 -7.23 -4.66
C PHE A 75 10.77 -5.70 -4.52
N VAL A 76 11.85 -5.05 -4.08
CA VAL A 76 11.94 -3.57 -3.99
C VAL A 76 11.93 -2.92 -5.38
N SER A 77 12.62 -3.50 -6.36
CA SER A 77 12.58 -3.05 -7.77
C SER A 77 11.16 -3.13 -8.34
N GLU A 78 10.45 -4.25 -8.12
CA GLU A 78 9.05 -4.43 -8.53
C GLU A 78 8.10 -3.42 -7.85
N LEU A 79 8.33 -3.11 -6.57
CA LEU A 79 7.52 -2.13 -5.82
C LEU A 79 7.71 -0.69 -6.29
N THR A 80 8.95 -0.33 -6.65
CA THR A 80 9.32 1.04 -7.03
C THR A 80 9.17 1.30 -8.53
N GLY A 81 8.89 0.25 -9.33
CA GLY A 81 8.79 0.35 -10.78
C GLY A 81 10.13 0.71 -11.46
N LYS A 82 11.23 0.63 -10.73
CA LYS A 82 12.58 0.84 -11.24
C LYS A 82 13.06 -0.47 -11.86
N ASN A 83 12.85 -0.63 -13.17
CA ASN A 83 13.45 -1.68 -14.01
C ASN A 83 14.94 -1.43 -14.31
N THR A 84 15.57 -0.43 -13.69
CA THR A 84 17.02 -0.25 -13.76
C THR A 84 17.64 -1.30 -12.86
N ASP A 85 18.46 -2.19 -13.44
CA ASP A 85 19.36 -3.06 -12.70
C ASP A 85 19.92 -2.28 -11.51
N ASN A 86 19.53 -2.67 -10.31
CA ASN A 86 20.10 -2.15 -9.07
C ASN A 86 21.21 -3.14 -8.74
N PRO A 87 22.41 -3.01 -9.35
CA PRO A 87 23.48 -3.94 -9.09
C PRO A 87 23.69 -3.98 -7.58
N MET A 88 23.71 -5.20 -7.06
CA MET A 88 24.08 -5.42 -5.68
C MET A 88 25.45 -4.75 -5.49
N PRO A 89 25.65 -3.90 -4.46
CA PRO A 89 26.96 -3.31 -4.24
C PRO A 89 27.95 -4.45 -4.10
N GLU A 90 28.89 -4.54 -5.04
CA GLU A 90 29.99 -5.48 -4.96
C GLU A 90 30.75 -5.07 -3.70
N GLY A 91 30.79 -5.97 -2.70
CA GLY A 91 31.49 -5.69 -1.47
C GLY A 91 32.93 -5.32 -1.83
N GLU A 92 33.34 -4.10 -1.49
CA GLU A 92 34.75 -3.74 -1.49
C GLU A 92 35.42 -4.72 -0.52
N SER A 93 36.08 -5.72 -1.07
CA SER A 93 37.07 -6.49 -0.33
C SER A 93 38.19 -5.51 0.00
N ASP A 94 38.28 -5.12 1.26
CA ASP A 94 39.49 -4.47 1.80
C ASP A 94 40.69 -5.34 1.40
N ALA A 95 41.48 -4.83 0.45
CA ALA A 95 42.79 -5.38 0.14
C ALA A 95 43.71 -4.96 1.28
N GLY A 96 44.05 -5.94 2.13
CA GLY A 96 45.08 -5.82 3.16
C GLY A 96 46.49 -5.69 2.59
#